data_AF-A0A9W5Z422-F1
#
_entry.id   AF-A0A9W5Z422-F1
#
_cell.length_a   1.000
_cell.length_b   1.000
_cell.length_c   1.000
_cell.angle_alpha   90.00
_cell.angle_beta   90.00
_cell.angle_gamma   90.00
#
_symmetry.space_group_name_H-M   'P 1'
#
loop_
_entity.id
_entity.type
_entity.pdbx_description
1 polymer ?
#
loop_
_entity_poly.entity_id
_entity_poly.type
_entity_poly.pdbx_seq_one_letter_code
_entity_poly.pdbx_strand_id
1 'polypeptide(L)'
;MLNMFRASSQLISDAVAHDGNIATKTPKVRGLRTIKKEILKLIDTYVQKADDLEMVNANMVPPLLEAVLVDYNRNVPDAREAEVLNVMTTIIHKLHNLMEDKVPLIMESVFECTLGMINKDFHDYPEHRVQFFKLIQAINLYCFPALLKLDATQF
;
A
#
# COMPACT_ATOMS: atom_id res chain seq x y z
N MET A 1 -2.57 -7.80 14.80
CA MET A 1 -2.91 -6.59 14.01
C MET A 1 -3.32 -6.93 12.57
N LEU A 2 -2.56 -7.71 11.82
CA LEU A 2 -2.92 -8.06 10.43
C LEU A 2 -4.28 -8.78 10.28
N ASN A 3 -4.67 -9.62 11.25
CA ASN A 3 -6.01 -10.21 11.25
C ASN A 3 -7.14 -9.18 11.38
N MET A 4 -6.94 -8.12 12.20
CA MET A 4 -7.90 -7.01 12.27
C MET A 4 -7.92 -6.19 10.98
N PHE A 5 -6.76 -5.99 10.34
CA PHE A 5 -6.70 -5.33 9.04
C PHE A 5 -7.52 -6.10 8.01
N ARG A 6 -7.33 -7.42 7.90
CA ARG A 6 -8.06 -8.31 6.98
C ARG A 6 -9.57 -8.31 7.29
N ALA A 7 -9.95 -8.45 8.55
CA ALA A 7 -11.37 -8.40 8.95
C ALA A 7 -12.01 -7.05 8.60
N SER A 8 -11.31 -5.94 8.86
CA SER A 8 -11.80 -4.60 8.51
C SER A 8 -11.93 -4.43 7.00
N SER A 9 -10.95 -4.92 6.24
CA SER A 9 -10.98 -4.95 4.77
C SER A 9 -12.19 -5.71 4.25
N GLN A 10 -12.45 -6.93 4.74
CA GLN A 10 -13.59 -7.73 4.32
C GLN A 10 -14.92 -7.00 4.57
N LEU A 11 -15.09 -6.40 5.76
CA LEU A 11 -16.29 -5.64 6.11
C LEU A 11 -16.49 -4.40 5.22
N ILE A 12 -15.41 -3.76 4.74
CA ILE A 12 -15.49 -2.66 3.78
C ILE A 12 -15.93 -3.19 2.42
N SER A 13 -15.32 -4.28 1.94
CA SER A 13 -15.66 -4.91 0.67
C SER A 13 -17.12 -5.36 0.63
N ASP A 14 -17.62 -5.98 1.70
CA ASP A 14 -19.01 -6.42 1.82
C ASP A 14 -19.99 -5.23 1.77
N ALA A 15 -19.65 -4.12 2.46
CA ALA A 15 -20.46 -2.92 2.45
C ALA A 15 -20.49 -2.25 1.06
N VAL A 16 -19.35 -2.19 0.37
CA VAL A 16 -19.27 -1.66 -1.01
C VAL A 16 -19.99 -2.58 -1.99
N ALA A 17 -19.94 -3.89 -1.81
CA ALA A 17 -20.67 -4.84 -2.66
C ALA A 17 -22.20 -4.71 -2.49
N HIS A 18 -22.67 -4.44 -1.27
CA HIS A 18 -24.08 -4.29 -0.96
C HIS A 18 -24.65 -2.92 -1.34
N ASP A 19 -24.01 -1.83 -0.88
CA ASP A 19 -24.54 -0.46 -1.03
C ASP A 19 -23.89 0.30 -2.19
N GLY A 20 -22.90 -0.28 -2.86
CA GLY A 20 -22.12 0.41 -3.90
C GLY A 20 -21.13 1.42 -3.31
N ASN A 21 -20.60 2.30 -4.16
CA ASN A 21 -19.51 3.21 -3.78
C ASN A 21 -19.91 4.25 -2.71
N ILE A 22 -21.21 4.52 -2.52
CA ILE A 22 -21.70 5.40 -1.45
C ILE A 22 -21.37 4.85 -0.05
N ALA A 23 -21.18 3.53 0.08
CA ALA A 23 -20.78 2.88 1.32
C ALA A 23 -19.52 3.51 1.93
N THR A 24 -18.55 3.89 1.09
CA THR A 24 -17.25 4.46 1.50
C THR A 24 -17.38 5.77 2.28
N LYS A 25 -18.52 6.48 2.12
CA LYS A 25 -18.82 7.75 2.76
C LYS A 25 -19.57 7.58 4.09
N THR A 26 -20.08 6.38 4.38
CA THR A 26 -20.82 6.10 5.60
C THR A 26 -19.90 6.13 6.83
N PRO A 27 -20.41 6.52 8.03
CA PRO A 27 -19.61 6.52 9.26
C PRO A 27 -18.98 5.16 9.58
N LYS A 28 -19.70 4.06 9.31
CA LYS A 28 -19.24 2.69 9.54
C LYS A 28 -17.98 2.38 8.72
N VAL A 29 -18.03 2.57 7.41
CA VAL A 29 -16.89 2.28 6.53
C VAL A 29 -15.72 3.23 6.82
N ARG A 30 -15.99 4.51 7.10
CA ARG A 30 -14.95 5.45 7.52
C ARG A 30 -14.23 4.98 8.78
N GLY A 31 -14.95 4.48 9.79
CA GLY A 31 -14.35 3.91 10.99
C GLY A 31 -13.45 2.71 10.71
N LEU A 32 -13.89 1.78 9.84
CA LEU A 32 -13.10 0.62 9.43
C LEU A 32 -11.82 1.04 8.67
N ARG A 33 -11.92 2.05 7.81
CA ARG A 33 -10.77 2.64 7.11
C ARG A 33 -9.78 3.28 8.09
N THR A 34 -10.28 3.99 9.11
CA THR A 34 -9.43 4.53 10.18
C THR A 34 -8.68 3.42 10.93
N ILE A 35 -9.34 2.29 11.24
CA ILE A 35 -8.66 1.14 11.88
C ILE A 35 -7.51 0.63 10.99
N LYS A 36 -7.76 0.43 9.69
CA LYS A 36 -6.73 0.02 8.73
C LYS A 36 -5.56 1.01 8.71
N LYS A 37 -5.85 2.32 8.63
CA LYS A 37 -4.85 3.39 8.58
C LYS A 37 -3.98 3.43 9.85
N GLU A 38 -4.57 3.33 11.03
CA GLU A 38 -3.81 3.38 12.29
C GLU A 38 -2.95 2.12 12.50
N ILE A 39 -3.41 0.94 12.04
CA ILE A 39 -2.55 -0.26 12.00
C ILE A 39 -1.33 -0.03 11.11
N LEU A 40 -1.53 0.53 9.92
CA LEU A 40 -0.44 0.82 8.98
C LEU A 40 0.56 1.83 9.55
N LYS A 41 0.11 2.92 10.18
CA LYS A 41 0.99 3.90 10.82
C LYS A 41 1.82 3.31 11.97
N LEU A 42 1.25 2.39 12.74
CA LEU A 42 1.99 1.73 13.80
C LEU A 42 3.10 0.83 13.22
N ILE A 43 2.79 0.10 12.14
CA ILE A 43 3.77 -0.70 11.41
C ILE A 43 4.85 0.19 10.80
N ASP A 44 4.47 1.31 10.18
CA ASP A 44 5.37 2.33 9.63
C ASP A 44 6.38 2.79 10.69
N THR A 45 5.87 3.22 11.85
CA THR A 45 6.68 3.71 12.96
C THR A 45 7.63 2.63 13.46
N TYR A 46 7.16 1.39 13.59
CA TYR A 46 8.00 0.27 14.01
C TYR A 46 9.15 0.04 13.04
N VAL A 47 8.87 -0.03 11.73
CA VAL A 47 9.89 -0.25 10.70
C VAL A 47 10.93 0.86 10.70
N GLN A 48 10.51 2.12 10.81
CA GLN A 48 11.45 3.26 10.90
C GLN A 48 12.45 3.11 12.05
N LYS A 49 11.99 2.59 13.19
CA LYS A 49 12.78 2.45 14.42
C LYS A 49 13.46 1.09 14.57
N ALA A 50 13.26 0.16 13.64
CA ALA A 50 13.88 -1.16 13.71
C ALA A 50 15.39 -1.09 13.43
N ASP A 51 16.16 -1.87 14.19
CA ASP A 51 17.61 -2.04 14.01
C ASP A 51 17.94 -3.37 13.32
N ASP A 52 17.17 -4.43 13.60
CA ASP A 52 17.33 -5.75 12.97
C ASP A 52 16.52 -5.85 11.68
N LEU A 53 17.15 -5.45 10.57
CA LEU A 53 16.50 -5.36 9.25
C LEU A 53 16.26 -6.74 8.61
N GLU A 54 17.14 -7.70 8.87
CA GLU A 54 17.00 -9.08 8.42
C GLU A 54 15.76 -9.72 9.04
N MET A 55 15.57 -9.55 10.35
CA MET A 55 14.38 -10.05 11.04
C MET A 55 13.10 -9.40 10.51
N VAL A 56 13.10 -8.08 10.26
CA VAL A 56 11.96 -7.37 9.67
C VAL A 56 11.66 -7.91 8.26
N ASN A 57 12.68 -8.05 7.42
CA ASN A 57 12.54 -8.57 6.06
C ASN A 57 12.01 -10.01 6.04
N ALA A 58 12.50 -10.88 6.93
CA ALA A 58 12.15 -12.30 6.94
C ALA A 58 10.76 -12.55 7.55
N ASN A 59 10.41 -11.84 8.63
CA ASN A 59 9.26 -12.22 9.47
C ASN A 59 8.10 -11.24 9.42
N MET A 60 8.33 -9.97 9.08
CA MET A 60 7.29 -8.93 9.12
C MET A 60 6.82 -8.52 7.73
N VAL A 61 7.74 -8.34 6.78
CA VAL A 61 7.40 -7.89 5.43
C VAL A 61 6.49 -8.88 4.69
N PRO A 62 6.78 -10.20 4.61
CA PRO A 62 5.97 -11.13 3.84
C PRO A 62 4.48 -11.17 4.26
N PRO A 63 4.14 -11.36 5.56
CA PRO A 63 2.74 -11.38 5.97
C PRO A 63 2.06 -10.01 5.84
N LEU A 64 2.82 -8.90 5.94
CA LEU A 64 2.29 -7.57 5.67
C LEU A 64 1.88 -7.42 4.20
N LEU A 65 2.78 -7.74 3.26
CA LEU A 65 2.51 -7.63 1.82
C LEU A 65 1.30 -8.47 1.42
N GLU A 66 1.22 -9.70 1.91
CA GLU A 66 0.07 -10.59 1.68
C GLU A 66 -1.25 -9.97 2.17
N ALA A 67 -1.23 -9.30 3.32
CA ALA A 67 -2.43 -8.70 3.89
C ALA A 67 -2.88 -7.42 3.18
N VAL A 68 -1.94 -6.62 2.63
CA VAL A 68 -2.23 -5.25 2.18
C VAL A 68 -2.26 -5.09 0.66
N LEU A 69 -1.42 -5.81 -0.09
CA LEU A 69 -1.25 -5.55 -1.52
C LEU A 69 -2.47 -5.99 -2.34
N VAL A 70 -2.93 -7.22 -2.12
CA VAL A 70 -4.12 -7.75 -2.80
C VAL A 70 -5.37 -6.97 -2.43
N ASP A 71 -5.49 -6.58 -1.15
CA ASP A 71 -6.56 -5.72 -0.65
C ASP A 71 -6.55 -4.35 -1.35
N TYR A 72 -5.39 -3.69 -1.43
CA TYR A 72 -5.26 -2.40 -2.10
C TYR A 72 -5.64 -2.49 -3.58
N ASN A 73 -5.14 -3.50 -4.30
CA ASN A 73 -5.41 -3.68 -5.72
C ASN A 73 -6.92 -3.87 -6.00
N ARG A 74 -7.57 -4.77 -5.25
CA ARG A 74 -8.98 -5.15 -5.46
C ARG A 74 -10.00 -4.12 -4.99
N ASN A 75 -9.62 -3.25 -4.07
CA ASN A 75 -10.54 -2.23 -3.57
C ASN A 75 -10.89 -1.19 -4.64
N VAL A 76 -12.11 -0.67 -4.56
CA VAL A 76 -12.53 0.51 -5.34
C VAL A 76 -11.67 1.73 -4.98
N PRO A 77 -11.46 2.69 -5.89
CA PRO A 77 -10.61 3.86 -5.66
C PRO A 77 -10.85 4.58 -4.33
N ASP A 78 -12.12 4.82 -3.96
CA ASP A 78 -12.49 5.52 -2.73
C ASP A 78 -12.20 4.73 -1.44
N ALA A 79 -11.96 3.42 -1.55
CA ALA A 79 -11.63 2.53 -0.43
C ALA A 79 -10.13 2.20 -0.34
N ARG A 80 -9.31 2.64 -1.31
CA ARG A 80 -7.86 2.45 -1.27
C ARG A 80 -7.20 3.42 -0.30
N GLU A 81 -6.33 2.90 0.56
CA GLU A 81 -5.63 3.69 1.58
C GLU A 81 -4.26 4.16 1.07
N ALA A 82 -4.05 5.48 0.96
CA ALA A 82 -2.76 6.06 0.58
C ALA A 82 -1.62 5.67 1.55
N GLU A 83 -1.96 5.35 2.81
CA GLU A 83 -1.03 4.87 3.82
C GLU A 83 -0.34 3.55 3.43
N VAL A 84 -0.96 2.73 2.56
CA VAL A 84 -0.29 1.52 2.03
C VAL A 84 0.96 1.91 1.23
N LEU A 85 0.84 2.92 0.36
CA LEU A 85 1.96 3.43 -0.44
C LEU A 85 3.04 4.06 0.46
N ASN A 86 2.63 4.77 1.52
CA ASN A 86 3.56 5.33 2.51
C ASN A 86 4.36 4.23 3.21
N VAL A 87 3.70 3.17 3.71
CA VAL A 87 4.37 2.05 4.36
C VAL A 87 5.33 1.33 3.41
N MET A 88 4.95 1.10 2.15
CA MET A 88 5.86 0.52 1.15
C MET A 88 7.10 1.39 0.94
N THR A 89 6.91 2.72 0.87
CA THR A 89 8.00 3.69 0.74
C THR A 89 8.94 3.59 1.94
N THR A 90 8.41 3.60 3.16
CA THR A 90 9.20 3.47 4.40
C THR A 90 9.97 2.17 4.46
N ILE A 91 9.35 1.05 4.11
CA ILE A 91 10.01 -0.26 4.10
C ILE A 91 11.18 -0.25 3.10
N ILE A 92 10.97 0.24 1.88
CA ILE A 92 12.03 0.32 0.87
C ILE A 92 13.16 1.26 1.32
N HIS A 93 12.81 2.43 1.87
CA HIS A 93 13.78 3.37 2.45
C HIS A 93 14.59 2.77 3.61
N LYS A 94 14.01 1.83 4.38
CA LYS A 94 14.69 1.26 5.55
C LYS A 94 15.51 0.02 5.20
N LEU A 95 14.99 -0.84 4.33
CA LEU A 95 15.54 -2.16 4.04
C LEU A 95 16.39 -2.17 2.75
N HIS A 96 16.29 -1.15 1.90
CA HIS A 96 17.03 -1.01 0.64
C HIS A 96 16.98 -2.30 -0.21
N ASN A 97 18.15 -2.84 -0.55
CA ASN A 97 18.35 -4.00 -1.42
C ASN A 97 17.67 -5.29 -0.90
N LEU A 98 17.38 -5.39 0.40
CA LEU A 98 16.60 -6.52 0.95
C LEU A 98 15.16 -6.59 0.42
N MET A 99 14.68 -5.52 -0.23
CA MET A 99 13.36 -5.44 -0.85
C MET A 99 13.38 -5.67 -2.37
N GLU A 100 14.54 -5.83 -3.02
CA GLU A 100 14.64 -5.94 -4.49
C GLU A 100 13.79 -7.08 -5.07
N ASP A 101 13.72 -8.21 -4.39
CA ASP A 101 12.93 -9.39 -4.78
C ASP A 101 11.41 -9.16 -4.64
N LYS A 102 11.00 -8.19 -3.81
CA LYS A 102 9.59 -7.90 -3.47
C LYS A 102 9.04 -6.70 -4.26
N VAL A 103 9.90 -5.87 -4.85
CA VAL A 103 9.49 -4.71 -5.66
C VAL A 103 8.54 -5.10 -6.80
N PRO A 104 8.77 -6.15 -7.61
CA PRO A 104 7.85 -6.52 -8.68
C PRO A 104 6.42 -6.78 -8.18
N LEU A 105 6.29 -7.52 -7.07
CA LEU A 105 4.99 -7.81 -6.44
C LEU A 105 4.28 -6.53 -5.96
N ILE A 106 5.04 -5.60 -5.37
CA ILE A 106 4.50 -4.30 -4.94
C ILE A 106 3.98 -3.53 -6.15
N MET A 107 4.78 -3.43 -7.21
CA MET A 107 4.45 -2.67 -8.42
C MET A 107 3.25 -3.25 -9.17
N GLU A 108 3.17 -4.58 -9.32
CA GLU A 108 2.02 -5.28 -9.90
C GLU A 108 0.71 -4.92 -9.16
N SER A 109 0.77 -4.82 -7.84
CA SER A 109 -0.41 -4.57 -7.01
C SER A 109 -0.84 -3.10 -6.99
N VAL A 110 0.11 -2.16 -7.02
CA VAL A 110 -0.17 -0.74 -6.74
C VAL A 110 -0.03 0.18 -7.93
N PHE A 111 0.72 -0.17 -8.97
CA PHE A 111 1.14 0.78 -10.01
C PHE A 111 -0.03 1.24 -10.88
N GLU A 112 -0.58 0.36 -11.71
CA GLU A 112 -1.62 0.72 -12.68
C GLU A 112 -2.89 1.23 -12.00
N CYS A 113 -3.27 0.58 -10.90
CA CYS A 113 -4.50 0.90 -10.19
C CYS A 113 -4.43 2.28 -9.51
N THR A 114 -3.26 2.71 -9.04
CA THR A 114 -3.04 4.05 -8.48
C THR A 114 -2.87 5.08 -9.59
N LEU A 115 -2.12 4.76 -10.65
CA LEU A 115 -1.94 5.65 -11.79
C LEU A 115 -3.29 6.02 -12.42
N GLY A 116 -4.18 5.04 -12.58
CA GLY A 116 -5.55 5.25 -13.05
C GLY A 116 -6.43 6.12 -12.14
N MET A 117 -6.06 6.30 -10.87
CA MET A 117 -6.73 7.24 -9.96
C MET A 117 -6.21 8.67 -10.16
N ILE A 118 -4.88 8.83 -10.21
CA ILE A 118 -4.25 10.15 -10.16
C ILE A 118 -4.09 10.84 -11.53
N ASN A 119 -4.28 10.10 -12.63
CA ASN A 119 -4.14 10.61 -14.00
C ASN A 119 -5.45 11.16 -14.60
N LYS A 120 -6.59 11.01 -13.92
CA LYS A 120 -7.90 11.47 -14.45
C LYS A 120 -8.16 12.95 -14.17
N ASP A 121 -7.95 13.37 -12.92
CA ASP A 121 -8.07 14.77 -12.47
C ASP A 121 -6.90 15.11 -11.55
N PHE A 122 -6.31 16.29 -11.74
CA PHE A 122 -5.21 16.80 -10.93
C PHE A 122 -5.61 17.19 -9.50
N HIS A 123 -6.89 17.26 -9.18
CA HIS A 123 -7.38 17.61 -7.83
C HIS A 123 -7.77 16.39 -7.00
N ASP A 124 -8.10 15.26 -7.67
CA ASP A 124 -8.50 14.05 -6.99
C ASP A 124 -7.30 13.25 -6.44
N TYR A 125 -7.54 12.57 -5.32
CA TYR A 125 -6.59 11.71 -4.62
C TYR A 125 -5.20 12.34 -4.38
N PRO A 126 -5.11 13.56 -3.81
CA PRO A 126 -3.84 14.26 -3.61
C PRO A 126 -2.88 13.48 -2.70
N GLU A 127 -3.40 12.79 -1.68
CA GLU A 127 -2.58 11.94 -0.80
C GLU A 127 -1.97 10.76 -1.57
N HIS A 128 -2.76 10.04 -2.37
CA HIS A 128 -2.25 8.93 -3.19
C HIS A 128 -1.22 9.43 -4.19
N ARG A 129 -1.43 10.59 -4.82
CA ARG A 129 -0.47 11.16 -5.77
C ARG A 129 0.89 11.39 -5.12
N VAL A 130 0.92 12.05 -3.95
CA VAL A 130 2.16 12.31 -3.23
C VAL A 130 2.86 11.01 -2.85
N GLN A 131 2.11 10.05 -2.30
CA GLN A 131 2.72 8.80 -1.82
C GLN A 131 3.15 7.88 -2.96
N PHE A 132 2.45 7.89 -4.09
CA PHE A 132 2.82 7.16 -5.29
C PHE A 132 4.18 7.60 -5.83
N PHE A 133 4.40 8.90 -5.99
CA PHE A 133 5.69 9.40 -6.48
C PHE A 133 6.82 9.21 -5.46
N LYS A 134 6.53 9.30 -4.16
CA LYS A 134 7.50 8.95 -3.11
C LYS A 134 7.91 7.48 -3.20
N LEU A 135 6.97 6.57 -3.44
CA LEU A 135 7.25 5.15 -3.61
C LEU A 135 8.15 4.92 -4.84
N ILE A 136 7.81 5.50 -5.99
CA ILE A 136 8.64 5.39 -7.20
C ILE A 136 10.05 5.94 -6.95
N GLN A 137 10.15 7.10 -6.30
CA GLN A 137 11.43 7.71 -5.94
C GLN A 137 12.27 6.77 -5.05
N ALA A 138 11.66 6.18 -4.03
CA ALA A 138 12.32 5.25 -3.12
C ALA A 138 12.81 4.00 -3.86
N ILE A 139 11.99 3.41 -4.74
CA ILE A 139 12.38 2.25 -5.55
C ILE A 139 13.56 2.62 -6.46
N ASN A 140 13.49 3.78 -7.14
CA ASN A 140 14.56 4.24 -8.02
C ASN A 140 15.88 4.48 -7.27
N LEU A 141 15.82 5.03 -6.06
CA LEU A 141 17.01 5.37 -5.28
C LEU A 141 17.66 4.13 -4.61
N TYR A 142 16.85 3.19 -4.11
CA TYR A 142 17.36 2.10 -3.26
C TYR A 142 17.24 0.70 -3.87
N CYS A 143 16.40 0.51 -4.87
CA CYS A 143 16.12 -0.77 -5.51
C CYS A 143 16.15 -0.67 -7.06
N PHE A 144 17.03 0.17 -7.61
CA PHE A 144 17.13 0.39 -9.06
C PHE A 144 17.20 -0.91 -9.90
N PRO A 145 17.97 -1.96 -9.50
CA PRO A 145 18.02 -3.21 -10.26
C PRO A 145 16.66 -3.90 -10.41
N ALA A 146 15.73 -3.68 -9.47
CA ALA A 146 14.39 -4.23 -9.55
C ALA A 146 13.52 -3.50 -10.57
N LEU A 147 13.76 -2.21 -10.82
CA LEU A 147 13.06 -1.49 -11.90
C LEU A 147 13.35 -2.11 -13.26
N LEU A 148 14.60 -2.52 -13.51
CA LEU A 148 15.00 -3.16 -14.77
C LEU A 148 14.30 -4.52 -15.02
N LYS A 149 13.64 -5.08 -14.00
CA LYS A 149 12.87 -6.33 -14.09
C LYS A 149 11.38 -6.09 -14.32
N LEU A 150 10.91 -4.85 -14.30
CA LEU A 150 9.52 -4.52 -14.59
C LEU A 150 9.26 -4.62 -16.09
N ASP A 151 8.01 -4.94 -16.46
CA ASP A 151 7.60 -4.97 -17.86
C ASP A 151 7.75 -3.57 -18.49
N ALA A 152 7.98 -3.52 -19.81
CA ALA A 152 8.20 -2.27 -20.54
C ALA A 152 7.02 -1.28 -20.50
N THR A 153 5.83 -1.73 -20.10
CA THR A 153 4.65 -0.87 -19.87
C THR A 153 4.63 -0.23 -18.48
N GLN A 154 5.39 -0.78 -17.54
CA GLN A 154 5.54 -0.32 -16.15
C GLN A 154 6.88 0.37 -15.90
N PHE A 155 7.87 0.17 -16.78
CA PHE A 155 9.16 0.84 -16.78
C PHE A 155 9.12 2.25 -17.39
#